data_AF-A0A6A2XT07-F1
#
_entry.id   AF-A0A6A2XT07-F1
#
_cell.length_a   1.000
_cell.length_b   1.000
_cell.length_c   1.000
_cell.angle_alpha   90.00
_cell.angle_beta   90.00
_cell.angle_gamma   90.00
#
_symmetry.space_group_name_H-M   'P 1'
#
loop_
_entity.id
_entity.type
_entity.pdbx_description
1 polymer ?
#
loop_
_entity_poly.entity_id
_entity_poly.type
_entity_poly.pdbx_seq_one_letter_code
_entity_poly.pdbx_strand_id
1 'polypeptide(L)' 'MLGENLYPLVEQLDPDAAAKVTGMLLEMDQTEVLHLLESPEALKAKVAEAMEVLRTVARQQAGGAADHLASLSLKGNLVS' A
#
# COMPACT_ATOMS: atom_id res chain seq x y z
N MET A 1 13.52 -2.09 -14.31
CA MET A 1 13.61 -3.43 -14.93
C MET A 1 12.62 -4.44 -14.35
N LEU A 2 12.64 -4.85 -13.07
CA LEU A 2 11.64 -5.83 -12.56
C LEU A 2 10.23 -5.25 -12.45
N GLY A 3 10.11 -4.01 -11.98
CA GLY A 3 8.83 -3.30 -11.89
C GLY A 3 8.12 -3.14 -13.23
N GLU A 4 8.87 -2.99 -14.32
CA GLU A 4 8.30 -2.81 -15.67
C GLU A 4 7.71 -4.10 -16.24
N ASN A 5 8.16 -5.26 -15.75
CA ASN A 5 7.57 -6.55 -16.10
C ASN A 5 6.38 -6.89 -15.21
N LEU A 6 6.42 -6.49 -13.93
CA LEU A 6 5.38 -6.79 -12.96
C LEU A 6 4.17 -5.85 -13.08
N TYR A 7 4.41 -4.57 -13.37
CA TYR A 7 3.36 -3.55 -13.53
C TYR A 7 2.24 -3.94 -14.49
N PRO A 8 2.49 -4.36 -15.75
CA PRO A 8 1.41 -4.73 -16.68
C PRO A 8 0.61 -5.96 -16.25
N LEU A 9 1.18 -6.84 -15.41
CA LEU A 9 0.45 -7.98 -14.85
C LEU A 9 -0.53 -7.52 -13.76
N VAL A 10 -0.10 -6.60 -12.90
CA VAL A 10 -0.95 -6.02 -11.85
C VAL A 10 -1.97 -5.06 -12.46
N GLU A 11 -1.62 -4.28 -13.48
CA GLU A 11 -2.53 -3.37 -14.18
C GLU A 11 -3.70 -4.07 -14.86
N GLN A 12 -3.49 -5.28 -15.37
CA GLN A 12 -4.57 -6.13 -15.90
C GLN A 12 -5.54 -6.60 -14.81
N LEU A 13 -5.08 -6.71 -13.56
CA LEU A 13 -5.91 -7.09 -12.42
C LEU A 13 -6.65 -5.87 -11.86
N ASP A 14 -5.92 -4.79 -11.60
CA ASP A 14 -6.46 -3.60 -10.95
C ASP A 14 -5.66 -2.33 -11.36
N PRO A 15 -6.08 -1.62 -12.41
CA PRO A 15 -5.30 -0.50 -12.97
C PRO A 15 -5.20 0.70 -12.03
N ASP A 16 -6.20 0.91 -11.17
CA ASP A 16 -6.24 2.05 -10.23
C ASP A 16 -5.23 1.87 -9.08
N ALA A 17 -5.04 0.61 -8.64
CA ALA A 17 -4.11 0.25 -7.57
C ALA A 17 -2.75 -0.24 -8.09
N ALA A 18 -2.59 -0.46 -9.39
CA ALA A 18 -1.42 -1.08 -9.99
C ALA A 18 -0.10 -0.42 -9.61
N ALA A 19 -0.02 0.91 -9.66
CA ALA A 19 1.19 1.64 -9.30
C ALA A 19 1.56 1.45 -7.82
N LYS A 20 0.57 1.49 -6.91
CA LYS A 20 0.80 1.33 -5.47
C LYS A 20 1.13 -0.10 -5.09
N VAL A 21 0.39 -1.07 -5.62
CA VAL A 21 0.63 -2.49 -5.39
C VAL A 21 1.99 -2.90 -5.95
N THR A 22 2.31 -2.50 -7.18
CA THR A 22 3.62 -2.78 -7.79
C THR A 22 4.75 -2.14 -6.98
N GLY A 23 4.57 -0.91 -6.50
CA GLY A 23 5.52 -0.25 -5.60
C GLY A 23 5.78 -1.06 -4.33
N MET A 24 4.71 -1.53 -3.66
CA MET A 24 4.84 -2.37 -2.46
C MET A 24 5.49 -3.72 -2.72
N LEU A 25 5.19 -4.35 -3.86
CA LEU A 25 5.80 -5.62 -4.25
C LEU A 25 7.29 -5.46 -4.57
N LEU A 26 7.71 -4.29 -5.07
CA LEU A 26 9.12 -3.98 -5.34
C LEU A 26 9.93 -3.68 -4.09
N GLU A 27 9.30 -3.49 -2.93
CA GLU A 27 10.00 -3.41 -1.64
C GLU A 27 10.40 -4.80 -1.11
N MET A 28 9.96 -5.88 -1.77
CA MET A 28 10.33 -7.27 -1.45
C MET A 28 11.69 -7.64 -2.04
N ASP A 29 12.26 -8.74 -1.57
CA ASP A 29 13.52 -9.27 -2.11
C ASP A 29 13.39 -9.62 -3.60
N GLN A 30 14.47 -9.39 -4.35
CA GLN A 30 14.53 -9.66 -5.78
C GLN A 30 14.14 -11.11 -6.14
N THR A 31 14.55 -12.07 -5.32
CA THR A 31 14.20 -13.50 -5.47
C THR A 31 12.70 -13.75 -5.35
N GLU A 32 12.03 -13.01 -4.47
CA GLU A 32 10.59 -13.16 -4.25
C GLU A 32 9.81 -12.55 -5.41
N VAL A 33 10.22 -11.38 -5.89
CA VAL A 33 9.65 -10.74 -7.09
C VAL A 33 9.79 -11.62 -8.34
N LEU A 34 10.94 -12.27 -8.52
CA LEU A 34 11.13 -13.24 -9.60
C LEU A 34 10.16 -14.41 -9.50
N HIS A 35 9.97 -14.97 -8.31
CA HIS A 35 9.02 -16.06 -8.09
C HIS A 35 7.58 -15.65 -8.41
N LEU A 36 7.20 -14.39 -8.15
CA LEU A 36 5.88 -13.85 -8.55
C LEU A 36 5.73 -13.73 -10.06
N LEU A 37 6.80 -13.38 -10.78
CA LEU A 37 6.79 -13.35 -12.25
C LEU A 37 6.70 -14.76 -12.86
N GLU A 38 7.29 -15.76 -12.20
CA GLU A 38 7.22 -17.16 -12.63
C GLU A 38 5.90 -17.84 -12.24
N SER A 39 5.22 -17.36 -11.19
CA SER A 39 4.00 -17.96 -10.63
C SER A 39 2.81 -16.97 -10.62
N PRO A 40 1.91 -17.03 -11.61
CA PRO A 40 0.76 -16.12 -11.69
C PRO A 40 -0.23 -16.29 -10.53
N GLU A 41 -0.32 -17.48 -9.93
CA GLU A 41 -1.13 -17.72 -8.72
C GLU A 41 -0.55 -16.98 -7.50
N ALA A 42 0.78 -17.02 -7.33
CA ALA A 42 1.47 -16.33 -6.25
C ALA A 42 1.33 -14.80 -6.41
N LEU A 43 1.47 -14.30 -7.64
CA LEU A 43 1.25 -12.88 -7.93
C LEU A 43 -0.17 -12.44 -7.54
N LYS A 44 -1.21 -13.19 -7.93
CA LYS A 44 -2.60 -12.87 -7.56
C LYS A 44 -2.82 -12.85 -6.04
N ALA A 45 -2.29 -13.84 -5.34
CA ALA A 45 -2.39 -13.89 -3.87
C ALA A 45 -1.71 -12.66 -3.24
N LYS A 46 -0.51 -12.31 -3.69
CA LYS A 46 0.24 -11.15 -3.18
C LYS A 46 -0.40 -9.82 -3.52
N VAL A 47 -0.97 -9.68 -4.72
CA VAL A 47 -1.74 -8.49 -5.11
C VAL A 47 -2.95 -8.33 -4.20
N ALA A 48 -3.66 -9.41 -3.87
CA ALA A 48 -4.79 -9.36 -2.94
C ALA A 48 -4.36 -8.92 -1.52
N GLU A 49 -3.26 -9.48 -0.99
CA GLU A 49 -2.70 -9.06 0.30
C GLU A 49 -2.29 -7.58 0.28
N ALA A 50 -1.57 -7.16 -0.76
CA ALA A 50 -1.12 -5.77 -0.91
C ALA A 50 -2.31 -4.80 -1.01
N MET A 51 -3.40 -5.16 -1.70
CA MET A 51 -4.62 -4.36 -1.75
C MET A 51 -5.27 -4.19 -0.37
N GLU A 52 -5.28 -5.24 0.45
CA GLU A 52 -5.84 -5.20 1.80
C GLU A 52 -5.01 -4.29 2.72
N VAL A 53 -3.68 -4.37 2.59
CA VAL A 53 -2.76 -3.46 3.29
C VAL A 53 -2.95 -2.02 2.79
N LEU A 54 -3.04 -1.79 1.48
CA LEU A 54 -3.28 -0.46 0.91
C LEU A 54 -4.60 0.13 1.39
N ARG A 55 -5.66 -0.67 1.53
CA ARG A 55 -6.94 -0.22 2.09
C ARG A 55 -6.78 0.20 3.56
N THR A 56 -6.01 -0.56 4.33
CA THR A 56 -5.71 -0.25 5.74
C THR A 56 -4.88 1.03 5.86
N VAL A 57 -3.84 1.17 5.04
CA VAL A 57 -2.96 2.34 5.00
C VAL A 57 -3.73 3.57 4.49
N ALA A 58 -4.56 3.44 3.45
CA ALA A 58 -5.39 4.54 2.96
C ALA A 58 -6.36 5.05 4.04
N ARG A 59 -6.93 4.14 4.84
CA ARG A 59 -7.76 4.51 5.99
C ARG A 59 -6.97 5.22 7.09
N GLN A 60 -5.73 4.82 7.33
CA GLN A 60 -4.83 5.48 8.28
C GLN A 60 -4.32 6.84 7.78
N GLN A 61 -4.01 6.96 6.48
CA GLN A 61 -3.57 8.21 5.85
C GLN A 61 -4.71 9.24 5.76
N ALA A 62 -5.95 8.79 5.55
CA ALA A 62 -7.12 9.67 5.60
C ALA A 62 -7.52 10.07 7.04
N GLY A 63 -7.16 9.28 8.06
CA GLY A 63 -7.45 9.55 9.47
C GLY A 63 -6.34 10.28 10.25
N GLY A 64 -5.11 10.31 9.75
CA GLY A 64 -3.94 10.78 10.50
C GLY A 64 -3.79 12.29 10.65
N ALA A 65 -4.50 13.11 9.86
CA ALA A 65 -4.42 14.57 9.97
C ALA A 65 -5.37 15.16 11.02
N ALA A 66 -6.45 14.46 11.37
CA ALA A 66 -7.50 14.99 12.26
C ALA A 66 -7.21 14.72 13.76
N ASP A 67 -6.51 13.64 14.09
CA ASP A 67 -6.33 13.22 15.50
C ASP A 67 -5.29 14.09 16.26
N HIS A 68 -4.26 14.58 15.56
CA HIS A 68 -3.23 15.43 16.16
C HIS A 68 -3.73 16.85 16.52
N LEU A 69 -4.77 17.36 15.84
CA LEU A 69 -5.35 18.66 16.15
C LEU A 69 -6.27 18.62 17.39
N ALA A 70 -6.95 17.49 17.63
CA ALA A 70 -7.79 17.31 18.83
C ALA A 70 -6.95 17.26 20.12
N SER A 71 -5.77 16.65 20.06
CA SER A 71 -4.86 16.53 21.21
C SER A 71 -4.19 17.86 21.62
N LEU A 72 -4.06 18.83 20.71
CA LEU A 72 -3.47 20.14 21.00
C LEU A 72 -4.49 21.18 21.50
N SER A 73 -5.80 20.96 21.25
CA SER A 73 -6.85 21.93 21.58
C SER A 73 -7.28 21.92 23.06
N LEU A 74 -7.08 20.81 23.78
CA LEU A 74 -7.55 20.67 25.17
C LEU A 74 -6.57 21.23 26.24
N LYS A 75 -5.36 21.66 25.87
CA LYS A 75 -4.35 22.11 26.84
C LYS A 75 -4.26 23.64 27.04
N GLY A 76 -5.21 24.40 26.46
CA GLY A 76 -5.23 25.86 26.50
C GLY A 76 -6.21 26.52 27.47
N ASN A 77 -7.00 25.78 28.26
CA ASN A 77 -8.09 26.36 29.06
C ASN A 77 -8.00 26.17 30.58
N LEU A 78 -6.79 26.27 31.16
CA LEU A 78 -6.65 26.58 32.59
C LEU A 78 -5.94 27.92 32.77
N VAL A 79 -6.71 29.00 32.62
CA VAL A 79 -6.46 30.23 33.39
C VAL A 79 -7.77 30.63 34.06
N SER A 80 -7.77 30.56 35.39
CA SER A 80 -8.41 31.48 36.34
C SER A 80 -8.24 30.92 37.75
#